data_AF-S6A877-F1
#
_entry.id   AF-S6A877-F1
#
_cell.length_a   1.000
_cell.length_b   1.000
_cell.length_c   1.000
_cell.angle_alpha   90.00
_cell.angle_beta   90.00
_cell.angle_gamma   90.00
#
_symmetry.space_group_name_H-M   'P 1'
#
loop_
_entity.id
_entity.type
_entity.pdbx_description
1 polymer ?
#
loop_
_entity_poly.entity_id
_entity_poly.type
_entity_poly.pdbx_seq_one_letter_code
_entity_poly.pdbx_strand_id
1 'polypeptide(L)'
;MKKELTKKEVEQRVVVLKRFKELLQDQRKKFSEYLIVLETQERCIGDENIDAIVHHTELEQEIIGDIFTIQKVIDPIEKMYKFGSPEKEDDEVIRLKSDLDKLQACVLTQNKKNRELLQSRMTVLKQEIISMKPVYTFTSTAFREKEHSAAVIDISV
;
A
#
# COMPACT_ATOMS: atom_id res chain seq x y z
N MET A 1 -29.78 -30.67 -29.17
CA MET A 1 -28.89 -30.87 -30.34
C MET A 1 -27.51 -30.38 -29.97
N LYS A 2 -26.50 -31.26 -29.90
CA LYS A 2 -25.10 -30.83 -29.76
C LYS A 2 -24.71 -30.12 -31.05
N LYS A 3 -24.53 -28.80 -31.03
CA LYS A 3 -23.93 -28.07 -32.16
C LYS A 3 -22.49 -28.56 -32.26
N GLU A 4 -22.17 -29.30 -33.31
CA GLU A 4 -20.77 -29.61 -33.64
C GLU A 4 -20.08 -28.30 -33.99
N LEU A 5 -19.17 -27.87 -33.11
CA LEU A 5 -18.38 -26.66 -33.29
C LEU A 5 -17.42 -26.86 -34.46
N THR A 6 -17.28 -25.85 -35.30
CA THR A 6 -16.25 -25.90 -36.35
C THR A 6 -14.86 -25.86 -35.72
N LYS A 7 -13.88 -26.50 -36.37
CA LYS A 7 -12.48 -26.57 -35.89
C LYS A 7 -11.91 -25.18 -35.54
N LYS A 8 -12.28 -24.15 -36.32
CA LYS A 8 -11.88 -22.75 -36.09
C LYS A 8 -12.46 -22.17 -34.80
N GLU A 9 -13.72 -22.46 -34.48
CA GLU A 9 -14.36 -21.97 -33.25
C GLU A 9 -13.77 -22.63 -32.01
N VAL A 10 -13.41 -23.92 -32.10
CA VAL A 10 -12.72 -24.64 -31.02
C VAL A 10 -11.33 -24.04 -30.77
N GLU A 11 -10.56 -23.78 -31.84
CA GLU A 11 -9.23 -23.18 -31.74
C GLU A 11 -9.26 -21.78 -31.11
N GLN A 12 -10.21 -20.94 -31.53
CA GLN A 12 -10.42 -19.61 -30.93
C GLN A 12 -10.73 -19.69 -29.43
N ARG A 13 -11.60 -20.63 -29.02
CA ARG A 13 -11.93 -20.84 -27.60
C ARG A 13 -10.72 -21.28 -26.78
N VAL A 14 -9.89 -22.17 -27.32
CA VAL A 14 -8.66 -22.62 -26.66
C VAL A 14 -7.68 -21.47 -26.47
N VAL A 15 -7.51 -20.60 -27.47
CA VAL A 15 -6.63 -19.42 -27.37
C VAL A 15 -7.11 -18.45 -26.30
N VAL A 16 -8.41 -18.13 -26.28
CA VAL A 16 -9.00 -17.25 -25.25
C VAL A 16 -8.81 -17.83 -23.85
N LEU A 17 -9.07 -19.13 -23.67
CA LEU A 17 -8.88 -19.81 -22.39
C LEU A 17 -7.42 -19.78 -21.94
N LYS A 18 -6.47 -20.07 -22.84
CA LYS A 18 -5.04 -20.04 -22.50
C LYS A 18 -4.62 -18.64 -22.05
N ARG A 19 -5.01 -17.61 -22.81
CA ARG A 19 -4.71 -16.22 -22.45
C ARG A 19 -5.34 -15.81 -21.12
N PHE A 20 -6.56 -16.29 -20.86
CA PHE A 20 -7.24 -16.03 -19.59
C PHE A 20 -6.50 -16.65 -18.40
N LYS A 21 -6.07 -17.91 -18.53
CA LYS A 21 -5.27 -18.59 -17.49
C LYS A 21 -3.94 -17.87 -17.22
N GLU A 22 -3.24 -17.45 -18.27
CA GLU A 22 -2.00 -16.66 -18.14
C GLU A 22 -2.23 -15.37 -17.33
N LEU A 23 -3.30 -14.63 -17.64
CA LEU A 23 -3.61 -13.39 -16.92
C LEU A 23 -3.98 -13.62 -15.45
N LEU A 24 -4.71 -14.69 -15.14
CA LEU A 24 -5.02 -15.05 -13.75
C LEU A 24 -3.74 -15.44 -12.98
N GLN A 25 -2.80 -16.12 -13.64
CA GLN A 25 -1.50 -16.46 -13.04
C GLN A 25 -0.64 -15.22 -12.80
N ASP A 26 -0.61 -14.28 -13.76
CA ASP A 26 0.09 -13.00 -13.63
C ASP A 26 -0.50 -12.17 -12.48
N GLN A 27 -1.83 -12.09 -12.40
CA GLN A 27 -2.52 -11.43 -11.29
C GLN A 27 -2.16 -12.07 -9.94
N ARG A 28 -2.12 -13.40 -9.88
CA ARG A 28 -1.77 -14.15 -8.66
C ARG A 28 -0.34 -13.83 -8.22
N LYS A 29 0.59 -13.76 -9.18
CA LYS A 29 1.98 -13.39 -8.93
C LYS A 29 2.06 -11.98 -8.35
N LYS A 30 1.33 -11.02 -8.92
CA LYS A 30 1.30 -9.63 -8.41
C LYS A 30 0.72 -9.50 -7.01
N PHE A 31 -0.35 -10.23 -6.68
CA PHE A 31 -0.84 -10.27 -5.30
C PHE A 31 0.17 -10.90 -4.33
N SER A 32 0.91 -11.92 -4.74
CA SER A 32 1.97 -12.51 -3.93
C SER A 32 3.13 -11.54 -3.71
N GLU A 33 3.55 -10.80 -4.75
CA GLU A 33 4.56 -9.75 -4.65
C GLU A 33 4.10 -8.64 -3.68
N TYR A 34 2.83 -8.22 -3.79
CA TYR A 34 2.26 -7.24 -2.89
C TYR A 34 2.27 -7.69 -1.43
N LEU A 35 1.92 -8.95 -1.17
CA LEU A 35 1.93 -9.49 0.19
C LEU A 35 3.33 -9.44 0.81
N ILE A 36 4.37 -9.78 0.04
CA ILE A 36 5.77 -9.71 0.51
C ILE A 36 6.17 -8.26 0.84
N VAL A 37 5.76 -7.28 0.03
CA VAL A 37 6.00 -5.86 0.30
C VAL A 37 5.32 -5.43 1.60
N LEU A 38 4.06 -5.82 1.81
CA LEU A 38 3.33 -5.51 3.04
C LEU A 38 3.95 -6.16 4.28
N GLU A 39 4.39 -7.42 4.19
CA GLU A 39 5.09 -8.08 5.30
C GLU A 39 6.43 -7.41 5.62
N THR A 40 7.13 -6.91 4.61
CA THR A 40 8.39 -6.17 4.79
C THR A 40 8.14 -4.81 5.42
N GLN A 41 7.11 -4.10 4.95
CA GLN A 41 6.67 -2.83 5.53
C GLN A 41 6.31 -2.99 7.01
N GLU A 42 5.64 -4.07 7.42
CA GLU A 42 5.36 -4.35 8.83
C GLU A 42 6.64 -4.32 9.68
N ARG A 43 7.71 -4.95 9.20
CA ARG A 43 9.02 -4.96 9.87
C ARG A 43 9.65 -3.57 9.90
N CYS A 44 9.64 -2.86 8.77
CA CYS A 44 10.19 -1.50 8.69
C CYS A 44 9.48 -0.51 9.62
N ILE A 45 8.16 -0.66 9.83
CA ILE A 45 7.41 0.12 10.83
C ILE A 45 7.86 -0.22 12.24
N GLY A 46 8.17 -1.49 12.52
CA GLY A 46 8.72 -1.93 13.79
C GLY A 46 10.10 -1.35 14.09
N ASP A 47 10.95 -1.26 13.06
CA ASP A 47 12.32 -0.72 13.14
C ASP A 47 12.38 0.82 13.03
N GLU A 48 11.22 1.49 12.92
CA GLU A 48 11.08 2.95 12.80
C GLU A 48 11.87 3.55 11.62
N ASN A 49 12.09 2.76 10.57
CA ASN A 49 12.82 3.18 9.38
C ASN A 49 11.90 3.91 8.39
N ILE A 50 11.83 5.24 8.52
CA ILE A 50 10.95 6.11 7.72
C ILE A 50 11.26 6.02 6.23
N ASP A 51 12.54 6.04 5.85
CA ASP A 51 12.96 5.99 4.45
C ASP A 51 12.51 4.69 3.77
N ALA A 52 12.63 3.57 4.49
CA ALA A 52 12.13 2.28 4.00
C ALA A 52 10.61 2.26 3.85
N ILE A 53 9.86 2.88 4.78
CA ILE A 53 8.39 2.95 4.70
C ILE A 53 7.94 3.75 3.47
N VAL A 54 8.60 4.87 3.17
CA VAL A 54 8.30 5.68 1.98
C VAL A 54 8.58 4.87 0.71
N HIS A 55 9.75 4.22 0.62
CA HIS A 55 10.09 3.38 -0.53
C HIS A 55 9.09 2.23 -0.73
N HIS A 56 8.68 1.56 0.35
CA HIS A 56 7.65 0.53 0.27
C HIS A 56 6.31 1.09 -0.22
N THR A 57 5.92 2.30 0.19
CA THR A 57 4.69 2.94 -0.29
C THR A 57 4.70 3.17 -1.81
N GLU A 58 5.84 3.53 -2.38
CA GLU A 58 6.00 3.69 -3.84
C GLU A 58 5.84 2.35 -4.57
N LEU A 59 6.49 1.30 -4.05
CA LEU A 59 6.37 -0.07 -4.59
C LEU A 59 4.93 -0.59 -4.53
N GLU A 60 4.20 -0.30 -3.44
CA GLU A 60 2.79 -0.65 -3.32
C GLU A 60 1.95 0.02 -4.41
N GLN A 61 2.18 1.30 -4.70
CA GLN A 61 1.46 2.01 -5.76
C GLN A 61 1.70 1.42 -7.14
N GLU A 62 2.95 1.06 -7.45
CA GLU A 62 3.32 0.38 -8.69
C GLU A 62 2.58 -0.97 -8.83
N ILE A 63 2.65 -1.81 -7.80
CA ILE A 63 2.03 -3.14 -7.82
C ILE A 63 0.50 -3.04 -7.93
N ILE A 64 -0.13 -2.09 -7.23
CA ILE A 64 -1.58 -1.85 -7.35
C ILE A 64 -1.94 -1.40 -8.77
N GLY A 65 -1.13 -0.54 -9.39
CA GLY A 65 -1.30 -0.12 -10.77
C GLY A 65 -1.24 -1.29 -11.76
N ASP A 66 -0.30 -2.20 -11.56
CA ASP A 66 -0.17 -3.43 -12.35
C ASP A 66 -1.38 -4.36 -12.18
N ILE A 67 -1.80 -4.62 -10.94
CA ILE A 67 -2.98 -5.44 -10.63
C ILE A 67 -4.22 -4.88 -11.32
N PHE A 68 -4.41 -3.56 -11.26
CA PHE A 68 -5.54 -2.89 -11.90
C PHE A 68 -5.50 -2.98 -13.42
N THR A 69 -4.32 -2.84 -14.02
CA THR A 69 -4.11 -2.98 -15.47
C THR A 69 -4.42 -4.39 -15.93
N ILE A 70 -3.98 -5.41 -15.17
CA ILE A 70 -4.30 -6.81 -15.45
C ILE A 70 -5.81 -7.05 -15.32
N GLN A 71 -6.45 -6.56 -14.25
CA GLN A 71 -7.90 -6.71 -14.06
C GLN A 71 -8.72 -6.14 -15.23
N LYS A 72 -8.34 -4.97 -15.75
CA LYS A 72 -8.98 -4.35 -16.92
C LYS A 72 -8.97 -5.24 -18.17
N VAL A 73 -7.98 -6.12 -18.31
CA VAL A 73 -7.86 -7.06 -19.43
C VAL A 73 -8.56 -8.38 -19.12
N ILE A 74 -8.57 -8.82 -17.86
CA ILE A 74 -9.29 -9.99 -17.38
C ILE A 74 -10.80 -9.83 -17.61
N ASP A 75 -11.40 -8.69 -17.24
CA ASP A 75 -12.84 -8.45 -17.34
C ASP A 75 -13.44 -8.73 -18.74
N PRO A 76 -12.92 -8.18 -19.86
CA PRO A 76 -13.45 -8.47 -21.19
C PRO A 76 -13.18 -9.92 -21.62
N ILE A 77 -12.02 -10.49 -21.27
CA ILE A 77 -11.67 -11.88 -21.64
C ILE A 77 -12.54 -12.88 -20.89
N GLU A 78 -12.87 -12.62 -19.63
CA GLU A 78 -13.78 -13.46 -18.85
C GLU A 78 -15.18 -13.48 -19.48
N LYS A 79 -15.67 -12.33 -19.97
CA LYS A 79 -16.96 -12.27 -20.69
C LYS A 79 -16.93 -13.11 -21.96
N MET A 80 -15.84 -13.04 -22.73
CA MET A 80 -15.65 -13.86 -23.93
C MET A 80 -15.59 -15.36 -23.59
N TYR A 81 -14.89 -15.71 -22.50
CA TYR A 81 -14.80 -17.07 -22.01
C TYR A 81 -16.16 -17.63 -21.59
N LYS A 82 -16.94 -16.89 -20.78
CA LYS A 82 -18.29 -17.28 -20.34
C LYS A 82 -19.26 -17.44 -21.51
N PHE A 83 -19.18 -16.58 -22.52
CA PHE A 83 -19.99 -16.69 -23.73
C PHE A 83 -19.60 -17.89 -24.60
N GLY A 84 -18.31 -18.23 -24.64
CA GLY A 84 -17.76 -19.34 -25.42
C GLY A 84 -17.92 -20.72 -24.77
N SER A 85 -18.01 -20.81 -23.44
CA SER A 85 -18.03 -22.09 -22.71
C SER A 85 -19.21 -22.21 -21.74
N PRO A 86 -20.45 -22.36 -22.24
CA PRO A 86 -21.65 -22.32 -21.40
C PRO A 86 -21.93 -23.59 -20.57
N GLU A 87 -21.32 -24.74 -20.87
CA GLU A 87 -21.72 -26.02 -20.25
C GLU A 87 -20.78 -26.52 -19.14
N LYS A 88 -19.50 -26.10 -19.11
CA LYS A 88 -18.55 -26.42 -18.03
C LYS A 88 -17.47 -25.35 -17.93
N GLU A 89 -17.37 -24.73 -16.76
CA GLU A 89 -16.18 -23.95 -16.39
C GLU A 89 -14.99 -24.91 -16.18
N ASP A 90 -13.80 -24.43 -16.51
CA ASP A 90 -12.56 -25.17 -16.37
C ASP A 90 -12.15 -25.21 -14.89
N ASP A 91 -11.93 -26.41 -14.35
CA ASP A 91 -11.57 -26.62 -12.94
C ASP A 91 -10.32 -25.83 -12.53
N GLU A 92 -9.37 -25.63 -13.45
CA GLU A 92 -8.16 -24.85 -13.18
C GLU A 92 -8.47 -23.35 -13.04
N VAL A 93 -9.40 -22.83 -13.85
CA VAL A 93 -9.85 -21.44 -13.75
C VAL A 93 -10.57 -21.20 -12.43
N ILE A 94 -11.44 -22.14 -12.01
CA ILE A 94 -12.14 -22.07 -10.73
C ILE A 94 -11.13 -22.07 -9.57
N ARG A 95 -10.13 -22.96 -9.60
CA ARG A 95 -9.06 -23.01 -8.61
C ARG A 95 -8.26 -21.71 -8.56
N LEU A 96 -7.83 -21.19 -9.71
CA LEU A 96 -7.07 -19.93 -9.78
C LEU A 96 -7.86 -18.74 -9.21
N LYS A 97 -9.15 -18.63 -9.53
CA LYS A 97 -10.02 -17.60 -8.95
C LYS A 97 -10.15 -17.75 -7.43
N SER A 98 -10.38 -18.96 -6.93
CA SER A 98 -10.46 -19.20 -5.49
C SER A 98 -9.15 -18.86 -4.76
N ASP A 99 -7.99 -19.16 -5.35
CA ASP A 99 -6.70 -18.80 -4.79
C ASP A 99 -6.46 -17.29 -4.82
N LEU A 100 -6.88 -16.60 -5.89
CA LEU A 100 -6.86 -15.15 -5.98
C LEU A 100 -7.73 -14.49 -4.91
N ASP A 101 -8.95 -14.98 -4.67
CA ASP A 101 -9.84 -14.46 -3.63
C ASP A 101 -9.19 -14.57 -2.24
N LYS A 102 -8.54 -15.71 -1.96
CA LYS A 102 -7.80 -15.91 -0.70
C LYS A 102 -6.62 -14.95 -0.59
N LEU A 103 -5.82 -14.81 -1.64
CA LEU A 103 -4.67 -13.88 -1.65
C LEU A 103 -5.12 -12.44 -1.46
N GLN A 104 -6.20 -12.03 -2.12
CA GLN A 104 -6.79 -10.71 -1.94
C GLN A 104 -7.21 -10.48 -0.48
N ALA A 105 -7.86 -11.48 0.14
CA ALA A 105 -8.23 -11.39 1.56
C ALA A 105 -7.00 -11.29 2.48
N CYS A 106 -5.93 -12.04 2.19
CA CYS A 106 -4.67 -11.96 2.93
C CYS A 106 -4.04 -10.57 2.81
N VAL A 107 -3.95 -10.02 1.59
CA VAL A 107 -3.41 -8.67 1.33
C VAL A 107 -4.21 -7.60 2.08
N LEU A 108 -5.54 -7.66 2.04
CA LEU A 108 -6.40 -6.73 2.78
C LEU A 108 -6.20 -6.83 4.29
N THR A 109 -6.07 -8.04 4.81
CA THR A 109 -5.85 -8.29 6.23
C THR A 109 -4.49 -7.75 6.68
N GLN A 110 -3.43 -8.00 5.91
CA GLN A 110 -2.09 -7.54 6.20
C GLN A 110 -1.99 -6.00 6.08
N ASN A 111 -2.58 -5.41 5.05
CA ASN A 111 -2.61 -3.95 4.90
C ASN A 111 -3.35 -3.28 6.06
N LYS A 112 -4.48 -3.87 6.51
CA LYS A 112 -5.21 -3.39 7.69
C LYS A 112 -4.32 -3.44 8.94
N LYS A 113 -3.59 -4.53 9.15
CA LYS A 113 -2.64 -4.69 10.26
C LYS A 113 -1.54 -3.62 10.21
N ASN A 114 -0.94 -3.38 9.04
CA ASN A 114 0.09 -2.34 8.87
C ASN A 114 -0.46 -0.94 9.17
N ARG A 115 -1.69 -0.65 8.75
CA ARG A 115 -2.37 0.62 9.03
C ARG A 115 -2.60 0.82 10.53
N GLU A 116 -3.05 -0.21 11.24
CA GLU A 116 -3.23 -0.18 12.70
C GLU A 116 -1.90 0.03 13.42
N LEU A 117 -0.83 -0.62 12.96
CA LEU A 117 0.52 -0.46 13.52
C LEU A 117 1.03 0.98 13.35
N LEU A 118 0.91 1.56 12.16
CA LEU A 118 1.25 2.96 11.90
C LEU A 118 0.45 3.93 12.78
N GLN A 119 -0.84 3.69 12.98
CA GLN A 119 -1.69 4.52 13.85
C GLN A 119 -1.26 4.45 15.31
N SER A 120 -0.92 3.26 15.79
CA SER A 120 -0.40 3.06 17.15
C SER A 120 0.90 3.84 17.35
N ARG A 121 1.88 3.70 16.44
CA ARG A 121 3.15 4.42 16.49
C ARG A 121 2.97 5.94 16.44
N MET A 122 2.11 6.43 15.55
CA MET A 122 1.77 7.85 15.46
C MET A 122 1.16 8.39 16.77
N THR A 123 0.39 7.58 17.48
CA THR A 123 -0.20 7.97 18.78
C THR A 123 0.88 8.10 19.85
N VAL A 124 1.83 7.17 19.90
CA VAL A 124 2.99 7.23 20.81
C VAL A 124 3.83 8.48 20.53
N LEU A 125 4.21 8.71 19.27
CA LEU A 125 4.98 9.90 18.88
C LEU A 125 4.28 11.21 19.26
N LYS A 126 2.96 11.29 19.09
CA LYS A 126 2.18 12.47 19.54
C LYS A 126 2.26 12.66 21.05
N GLN A 127 2.20 11.58 21.83
CA GLN A 127 2.33 11.66 23.29
C GLN A 127 3.74 12.08 23.71
N GLU A 128 4.78 11.62 23.01
CA GLU A 128 6.16 12.06 23.22
C GLU A 128 6.35 13.55 22.91
N ILE A 129 5.78 14.04 21.81
CA ILE A 129 5.80 15.47 21.47
C ILE A 129 5.09 16.31 22.55
N ILE A 130 3.95 15.84 23.06
CA ILE A 130 3.21 16.54 24.12
C ILE A 130 3.98 16.52 25.45
N SER A 131 4.65 15.41 25.77
CA SER A 131 5.44 15.26 27.00
C SER A 131 6.74 16.08 26.96
N MET A 132 7.27 16.33 25.75
CA MET A 132 8.27 17.37 25.50
C MET A 132 7.63 18.76 25.69
N LYS A 133 7.48 19.19 26.94
CA LYS A 133 7.14 20.59 27.24
C LYS A 133 8.16 21.50 26.57
N PRO A 134 7.75 22.53 25.81
CA PRO A 134 8.69 23.54 25.38
C PRO A 134 9.26 24.20 26.64
N VAL A 135 10.58 24.11 26.82
CA VAL A 135 11.30 24.94 27.79
C VAL A 135 11.36 26.35 27.21
N TYR A 136 10.20 27.00 27.07
CA TYR A 136 10.12 28.43 26.87
C TYR A 136 10.23 29.09 28.23
N THR A 137 11.39 28.94 28.87
CA THR A 137 11.79 29.90 29.90
C THR A 137 12.21 31.16 29.17
N PHE A 138 11.24 31.96 28.74
CA PHE A 138 11.49 33.38 28.53
C PHE A 138 11.81 33.94 29.92
N THR A 139 13.08 33.86 30.29
CA THR A 139 13.59 34.47 31.50
C THR A 139 13.57 35.98 31.26
N SER A 140 12.59 36.67 31.82
CA SER A 140 12.56 38.14 31.85
C SER A 140 13.79 38.76 32.55
N THR A 141 14.67 37.93 33.11
CA THR A 141 15.96 38.32 33.69
C THR A 141 17.05 38.60 32.65
N ALA A 142 16.88 38.23 31.38
CA ALA A 142 17.85 38.53 30.32
C ALA A 142 17.91 40.02 29.93
N PHE A 143 16.87 40.80 30.25
CA PHE A 143 16.77 42.23 29.94
C PHE A 143 16.82 43.15 31.18
N ARG A 144 17.30 42.67 32.34
CA ARG A 144 17.71 43.60 33.41
C ARG A 144 19.05 44.20 33.04
N GLU A 145 19.04 45.17 32.13
CA GLU A 145 20.13 46.13 32.04
C GLU A 145 20.36 46.74 33.43
N LYS A 146 21.60 46.69 33.88
CA LYS A 146 22.05 47.48 35.02
C LYS A 146 21.87 48.94 34.61
N GLU A 147 20.86 49.62 35.18
CA GLU A 147 20.85 51.07 35.21
C GLU A 147 22.07 51.53 36.02
N HIS A 148 23.19 51.75 35.33
CA HIS A 148 24.27 52.54 35.84
C HIS A 148 23.77 53.98 35.90
N SER A 149 23.20 54.36 37.05
CA SER A 149 22.91 55.74 37.39
C SER A 149 24.19 56.55 37.25
N ALA A 150 24.26 57.39 36.22
CA ALA A 150 25.39 58.29 36.01
C ALA A 150 25.40 59.31 37.16
N ALA A 151 26.42 59.24 38.02
CA ALA A 151 26.67 60.29 39.00
C ALA A 151 27.05 61.57 38.24
N VAL A 152 26.23 62.60 38.36
CA VAL A 152 26.54 63.95 37.87
C VAL A 152 27.74 64.46 38.67
N ILE A 153 28.89 64.62 38.01
CA ILE A 153 30.05 65.29 38.60
C ILE A 153 29.92 66.76 38.23
N ASP A 154 29.62 67.60 39.21
CA ASP A 154 29.66 69.06 39.06
C ASP A 154 31.12 69.52 39.16
N ILE A 155 31.62 70.17 38.10
CA ILE A 155 32.93 70.80 38.06
C ILE A 155 32.68 72.30 37.92
N SER A 156 32.70 73.00 39.05
CA SER A 156 32.77 74.45 39.10
C SER A 156 34.13 74.87 39.63
N VAL A 157 34.85 75.66 38.84
CA VAL A 157 36.20 76.25 39.10
C VAL A 157 36.10 77.43 40.05
#